data_AF-T1HP98-F1
#
_entry.id   AF-T1HP98-F1
#
_cell.length_a   1.000
_cell.length_b   1.000
_cell.length_c   1.000
_cell.angle_alpha   90.00
_cell.angle_beta   90.00
_cell.angle_gamma   90.00
#
_symmetry.space_group_name_H-M   'P 1'
#
loop_
_entity.id
_entity.type
_entity.pdbx_description
1 polymer ?
#
loop_
_entity_poly.entity_id
_entity_poly.type
_entity_poly.pdbx_seq_one_letter_code
_entity_poly.pdbx_strand_id
1 'polypeptide(L)'
;MAKDMDSFLGLLSTTDTKQKLIIGFELLTYLQNGSSIECQDIGHVVDSLLPWIQSSNFKYKFSIFSRKFDHDCNTSVEEGVNVSQMGLDVMTELSKRMESYFRPYIPSVLPSVIDRLGDSKELVRERCQLLLSELMEVGAITPQQLFDRLLPAFSHKNSNVRDEIMKCLIATLNHIFKNDVHATQNPVKNLQRSCCSLFLVTDS
;
A
#
# COMPACT_ATOMS: atom_id res chain seq x y z
N MET A 1 -24.90 2.32 18.71
CA MET A 1 -23.86 1.45 19.31
C MET A 1 -22.54 1.94 18.77
N ALA A 2 -21.53 2.17 19.60
CA ALA A 2 -20.18 2.45 19.08
C ALA A 2 -19.74 1.21 18.29
N LYS A 3 -19.35 1.38 17.02
CA LYS A 3 -18.68 0.31 16.28
C LYS A 3 -17.27 0.18 16.84
N ASP A 4 -16.85 -1.04 17.14
CA ASP A 4 -15.48 -1.39 17.48
C ASP A 4 -14.85 -2.19 16.33
N MET A 5 -13.54 -2.42 16.40
CA MET A 5 -12.82 -3.16 15.37
C MET A 5 -13.33 -4.62 15.24
N ASP A 6 -13.72 -5.25 16.35
CA ASP A 6 -14.28 -6.61 16.35
C ASP A 6 -15.61 -6.70 15.58
N SER A 7 -16.43 -5.64 15.56
CA SER A 7 -17.67 -5.60 14.79
C SER A 7 -17.46 -5.76 13.27
N PHE A 8 -16.25 -5.46 12.75
CA PHE A 8 -15.90 -5.65 11.35
C PHE A 8 -15.41 -7.07 11.03
N LEU A 9 -14.83 -7.80 12.01
CA LEU A 9 -14.21 -9.11 11.78
C LEU A 9 -15.17 -10.11 11.11
N GLY A 10 -16.40 -10.19 11.60
CA GLY A 10 -17.42 -11.08 11.02
C GLY A 10 -17.97 -10.63 9.67
N LEU A 11 -17.75 -9.36 9.30
CA LEU A 11 -18.29 -8.75 8.07
C LEU A 11 -17.31 -8.84 6.90
N LEU A 12 -15.99 -8.80 7.18
CA LEU A 12 -14.93 -8.77 6.16
C LEU A 12 -14.87 -10.06 5.31
N SER A 13 -15.40 -11.17 5.81
CA SER A 13 -15.48 -12.46 5.10
C SER A 13 -16.56 -12.50 4.00
N THR A 14 -17.37 -11.44 3.84
CA THR A 14 -18.46 -11.43 2.86
C THR A 14 -17.97 -11.66 1.42
N THR A 15 -18.76 -12.42 0.66
CA THR A 15 -18.51 -12.63 -0.78
C THR A 15 -19.22 -11.60 -1.66
N ASP A 16 -20.15 -10.82 -1.12
CA ASP A 16 -20.93 -9.83 -1.87
C ASP A 16 -20.12 -8.57 -2.15
N THR A 17 -19.89 -8.28 -3.43
CA THR A 17 -19.07 -7.15 -3.91
C THR A 17 -19.57 -5.79 -3.40
N LYS A 18 -20.90 -5.60 -3.31
CA LYS A 18 -21.46 -4.34 -2.84
C LYS A 18 -21.27 -4.19 -1.33
N GLN A 19 -21.47 -5.27 -0.58
CA GLN A 19 -21.20 -5.30 0.86
C GLN A 19 -19.73 -5.02 1.16
N LYS A 20 -18.78 -5.63 0.41
CA LYS A 20 -17.35 -5.33 0.56
C LYS A 20 -17.06 -3.83 0.46
N LEU A 21 -17.67 -3.13 -0.49
CA LEU A 21 -17.45 -1.70 -0.67
C LEU A 21 -18.09 -0.86 0.43
N ILE A 22 -19.28 -1.25 0.91
CA ILE A 22 -19.94 -0.58 2.04
C ILE A 22 -19.09 -0.76 3.31
N ILE A 23 -18.77 -2.01 3.66
CA ILE A 23 -17.97 -2.36 4.84
C ILE A 23 -16.60 -1.70 4.76
N GLY A 24 -15.94 -1.76 3.59
CA GLY A 24 -14.63 -1.13 3.38
C GLY A 24 -14.66 0.38 3.60
N PHE A 25 -15.71 1.08 3.13
CA PHE A 25 -15.86 2.52 3.37
C PHE A 25 -16.09 2.83 4.86
N GLU A 26 -16.93 2.06 5.53
CA GLU A 26 -17.18 2.21 6.97
C GLU A 26 -15.91 1.96 7.79
N LEU A 27 -15.16 0.91 7.45
CA LEU A 27 -13.91 0.56 8.12
C LEU A 27 -12.82 1.60 7.85
N LEU A 28 -12.68 2.06 6.61
CA LEU A 28 -11.73 3.13 6.28
C LEU A 28 -12.04 4.40 7.07
N THR A 29 -13.32 4.80 7.13
CA THR A 29 -13.75 5.96 7.91
C THR A 29 -13.48 5.76 9.41
N TYR A 30 -13.73 4.55 9.92
CA TYR A 30 -13.46 4.18 11.30
C TYR A 30 -11.98 4.34 11.67
N LEU A 31 -11.08 3.84 10.81
CA LEU A 31 -9.63 3.94 10.98
C LEU A 31 -9.15 5.40 10.92
N GLN A 32 -9.66 6.18 9.96
CA GLN A 32 -9.31 7.59 9.77
C GLN A 32 -9.76 8.50 10.92
N ASN A 33 -10.85 8.16 11.60
CA ASN A 33 -11.34 8.90 12.75
C ASN A 33 -10.48 8.72 14.02
N GLY A 34 -9.41 7.91 13.96
CA GLY A 34 -8.53 7.69 15.10
C GLY A 34 -9.09 6.75 16.16
N SER A 35 -10.12 5.98 15.82
CA SER A 35 -10.74 4.98 16.70
C SER A 35 -9.75 3.88 17.11
N SER A 36 -10.00 3.19 18.23
CA SER A 36 -9.14 2.10 18.69
C SER A 36 -9.06 0.99 17.63
N ILE A 37 -7.85 0.47 17.40
CA ILE A 37 -7.61 -0.69 16.52
C ILE A 37 -7.48 -2.00 17.31
N GLU A 38 -7.67 -1.95 18.63
CA GLU A 38 -7.69 -3.13 19.48
C GLU A 38 -8.85 -4.04 19.07
N CYS A 39 -8.53 -5.30 18.81
CA CYS A 39 -9.45 -6.36 18.46
C CYS A 39 -8.86 -7.71 18.90
N GLN A 40 -9.68 -8.75 18.84
CA GLN A 40 -9.27 -10.10 19.21
C GLN A 40 -8.18 -10.65 18.29
N ASP A 41 -8.25 -10.35 17.00
CA ASP A 41 -7.32 -10.85 15.99
C ASP A 41 -7.19 -9.87 14.82
N ILE A 42 -6.15 -9.02 14.90
CA ILE A 42 -5.83 -8.08 13.82
C ILE A 42 -5.27 -8.80 12.58
N GLY A 43 -4.67 -9.98 12.75
CA GLY A 43 -4.20 -10.82 11.65
C GLY A 43 -5.36 -11.27 10.78
N HIS A 44 -6.49 -11.64 11.40
CA HIS A 44 -7.71 -11.99 10.67
C HIS A 44 -8.26 -10.83 9.82
N VAL A 45 -8.11 -9.57 10.27
CA VAL A 45 -8.45 -8.38 9.44
C VAL A 45 -7.57 -8.34 8.20
N VAL A 46 -6.25 -8.44 8.39
CA VAL A 46 -5.28 -8.42 7.28
C VAL A 46 -5.58 -9.54 6.28
N ASP A 47 -5.75 -10.76 6.78
CA ASP A 47 -6.00 -11.95 5.95
C ASP A 47 -7.32 -11.84 5.19
N SER A 48 -8.36 -11.26 5.80
CA SER A 48 -9.65 -11.03 5.14
C SER A 48 -9.58 -9.97 4.04
N LEU A 49 -8.64 -9.03 4.11
CA LEU A 49 -8.43 -8.00 3.11
C LEU A 49 -7.58 -8.45 1.92
N LEU A 50 -6.74 -9.49 2.06
CA LEU A 50 -5.90 -10.00 0.96
C LEU A 50 -6.74 -10.39 -0.28
N PRO A 51 -7.85 -11.16 -0.17
CA PRO A 51 -8.72 -11.44 -1.31
C PRO A 51 -9.38 -10.19 -1.92
N TRP A 52 -9.53 -9.13 -1.14
CA TRP A 52 -10.09 -7.87 -1.64
C TRP A 52 -9.08 -7.18 -2.55
N ILE A 53 -7.81 -7.08 -2.14
CA ILE A 53 -6.71 -6.55 -2.96
C ILE A 53 -6.61 -7.29 -4.30
N GLN A 54 -6.80 -8.61 -4.29
CA GLN A 54 -6.74 -9.47 -5.48
C GLN A 54 -8.05 -9.51 -6.30
N SER A 55 -9.11 -8.83 -5.85
CA SER A 55 -10.42 -8.88 -6.53
C SER A 55 -10.38 -8.25 -7.93
N SER A 56 -11.20 -8.80 -8.83
CA SER A 56 -11.35 -8.31 -10.19
C SER A 56 -12.01 -6.92 -10.25
N ASN A 57 -11.80 -6.22 -11.38
CA ASN A 57 -12.09 -4.79 -11.55
C ASN A 57 -13.59 -4.45 -11.73
N PHE A 58 -14.51 -5.02 -10.92
CA PHE A 58 -15.92 -4.64 -10.93
C PHE A 58 -16.13 -3.31 -10.19
N LYS A 59 -16.71 -2.32 -10.88
CA LYS A 59 -16.92 -0.98 -10.33
C LYS A 59 -18.29 -0.87 -9.67
N TYR A 60 -18.34 -0.23 -8.50
CA TYR A 60 -19.60 0.29 -7.95
C TYR A 60 -19.47 1.80 -7.82
N LYS A 61 -20.52 2.52 -8.21
CA LYS A 61 -20.57 3.98 -8.05
C LYS A 61 -21.10 4.30 -6.66
N PHE A 62 -20.26 4.90 -5.83
CA PHE A 62 -20.67 5.50 -4.57
C PHE A 62 -20.61 7.02 -4.72
N SER A 63 -21.65 7.74 -4.30
CA SER A 63 -21.75 9.20 -4.44
C SER A 63 -20.89 9.98 -3.44
N ILE A 64 -20.11 9.31 -2.59
CA ILE A 64 -19.46 9.93 -1.40
C ILE A 64 -17.93 9.93 -1.50
N PHE A 65 -17.34 9.47 -2.61
CA PHE A 65 -15.89 9.39 -2.73
C PHE A 65 -15.25 10.72 -3.16
N SER A 66 -15.16 11.68 -2.24
CA SER A 66 -14.21 12.79 -2.37
C SER A 66 -12.96 12.47 -1.57
N ARG A 67 -12.02 11.74 -2.17
CA ARG A 67 -10.66 11.66 -1.63
C ARG A 67 -9.90 12.91 -2.02
N LYS A 68 -9.41 13.65 -1.02
CA LYS A 68 -8.25 14.55 -1.19
C LYS A 68 -7.00 13.68 -1.19
N PHE A 69 -6.52 13.32 -2.37
CA PHE A 69 -5.15 12.85 -2.56
C PHE A 69 -4.44 13.91 -3.40
N ASP A 70 -3.66 14.74 -2.70
CA ASP A 70 -2.67 15.69 -3.20
C ASP A 70 -3.10 16.85 -4.13
N HIS A 71 -2.15 17.77 -4.26
CA HIS A 71 -2.28 19.24 -4.30
C HIS A 71 -2.64 19.85 -5.66
N ASP A 72 -2.89 19.08 -6.71
CA ASP A 72 -3.16 19.67 -8.03
C ASP A 72 -4.35 19.02 -8.75
N CYS A 73 -5.20 19.91 -9.27
CA CYS A 73 -6.37 19.68 -10.14
C CYS A 73 -7.74 19.46 -9.47
N ASN A 74 -8.54 20.53 -9.59
CA ASN A 74 -9.97 20.60 -9.41
C ASN A 74 -10.68 19.78 -10.52
N THR A 75 -10.78 18.45 -10.37
CA THR A 75 -11.66 17.63 -11.21
C THR A 75 -12.49 16.70 -10.32
N SER A 76 -13.80 16.93 -10.28
CA SER A 76 -14.78 16.00 -9.72
C SER A 76 -14.89 14.78 -10.63
N VAL A 77 -13.91 13.87 -10.57
CA VAL A 77 -14.00 12.59 -11.26
C VAL A 77 -14.84 11.66 -10.38
N GLU A 78 -16.10 11.43 -10.76
CA GLU A 78 -16.92 10.34 -10.23
C GLU A 78 -16.37 8.97 -10.68
N GLU A 79 -15.17 8.62 -10.21
CA GLU A 79 -14.56 7.34 -10.50
C GLU A 79 -15.06 6.30 -9.49
N GLY A 80 -15.90 5.38 -9.97
CA GLY A 80 -16.38 4.27 -9.16
C GLY A 80 -15.21 3.42 -8.65
N VAL A 81 -15.10 3.33 -7.32
CA VAL A 81 -14.09 2.52 -6.62
C VAL A 81 -14.44 1.03 -6.78
N ASN A 82 -13.42 0.21 -7.01
CA ASN A 82 -13.57 -1.25 -7.05
C ASN A 82 -13.05 -1.88 -5.75
N VAL A 83 -13.35 -3.16 -5.54
CA VAL A 83 -12.99 -3.88 -4.31
C VAL A 83 -11.47 -3.92 -4.09
N SER A 84 -10.68 -4.02 -5.17
CA SER A 84 -9.20 -4.01 -5.10
C SER A 84 -8.66 -2.69 -4.55
N GLN A 85 -9.14 -1.56 -5.07
CA GLN A 85 -8.80 -0.23 -4.57
C GLN A 85 -9.24 -0.06 -3.11
N MET A 86 -10.45 -0.51 -2.75
CA MET A 86 -10.93 -0.44 -1.38
C MET A 86 -10.08 -1.29 -0.42
N GLY A 87 -9.67 -2.49 -0.83
CA GLY A 87 -8.77 -3.34 -0.04
C GLY A 87 -7.41 -2.68 0.19
N LEU A 88 -6.81 -2.10 -0.85
CA LEU A 88 -5.54 -1.37 -0.76
C LEU A 88 -5.65 -0.14 0.14
N ASP A 89 -6.76 0.58 0.04
CA ASP A 89 -7.07 1.77 0.82
C ASP A 89 -7.18 1.47 2.32
N VAL A 90 -7.96 0.45 2.67
CA VAL A 90 -8.11 0.01 4.06
C VAL A 90 -6.78 -0.51 4.59
N MET A 91 -6.05 -1.29 3.80
CA MET A 91 -4.73 -1.82 4.20
C MET A 91 -3.72 -0.68 4.47
N THR A 92 -3.74 0.38 3.65
CA THR A 92 -2.88 1.57 3.82
C THR A 92 -3.19 2.30 5.11
N GLU A 93 -4.48 2.52 5.39
CA GLU A 93 -4.88 3.19 6.63
C GLU A 93 -4.61 2.30 7.86
N LEU A 94 -4.78 0.98 7.73
CA LEU A 94 -4.46 0.04 8.79
C LEU A 94 -2.95 0.06 9.10
N SER A 95 -2.09 0.05 8.08
CA SER A 95 -0.63 0.14 8.29
C SER A 95 -0.22 1.46 8.93
N LYS A 96 -0.89 2.58 8.63
CA LYS A 96 -0.69 3.86 9.33
C LYS A 96 -0.95 3.75 10.82
N ARG A 97 -2.08 3.13 11.19
CA ARG A 97 -2.50 3.01 12.58
C ARG A 97 -1.64 2.03 13.37
N MET A 98 -1.10 1.00 12.72
CA MET A 98 -0.25 -0.02 13.33
C MET A 98 1.23 0.35 13.35
N GLU A 99 1.67 1.25 12.48
CA GLU A 99 3.07 1.63 12.30
C GLU A 99 4.00 0.40 12.18
N SER A 100 5.08 0.36 12.96
CA SER A 100 6.05 -0.74 12.97
C SER A 100 5.45 -2.10 13.41
N TYR A 101 4.31 -2.13 14.10
CA TYR A 101 3.62 -3.37 14.46
C TYR A 101 3.01 -4.09 13.25
N PHE A 102 2.98 -3.44 12.07
CA PHE A 102 2.56 -4.07 10.83
C PHE A 102 3.59 -5.06 10.23
N ARG A 103 4.86 -5.02 10.71
CA ARG A 103 5.98 -5.85 10.23
C ARG A 103 5.66 -7.34 10.03
N PRO A 104 4.95 -8.04 10.94
CA PRO A 104 4.66 -9.47 10.79
C PRO A 104 3.81 -9.81 9.56
N TYR A 105 3.04 -8.84 9.05
CA TYR A 105 2.12 -9.02 7.92
C TYR A 105 2.75 -8.70 6.56
N ILE A 106 3.94 -8.09 6.53
CA ILE A 106 4.66 -7.77 5.29
C ILE A 106 4.83 -8.99 4.37
N PRO A 107 5.22 -10.19 4.85
CA PRO A 107 5.41 -11.34 3.97
C PRO A 107 4.14 -11.81 3.25
N SER A 108 2.95 -11.59 3.82
CA SER A 108 1.67 -11.98 3.20
C SER A 108 1.09 -10.86 2.32
N VAL A 109 1.22 -9.61 2.74
CA VAL A 109 0.68 -8.44 2.03
C VAL A 109 1.51 -8.09 0.80
N LEU A 110 2.83 -8.07 0.93
CA LEU A 110 3.71 -7.51 -0.11
C LEU A 110 3.61 -8.25 -1.46
N PRO A 111 3.58 -9.59 -1.54
CA PRO A 111 3.41 -10.29 -2.81
C PRO A 111 2.10 -9.90 -3.52
N SER A 112 1.01 -9.79 -2.76
CA SER A 112 -0.30 -9.40 -3.30
C SER A 112 -0.28 -7.97 -3.85
N VAL A 113 0.47 -7.06 -3.24
CA VAL A 113 0.62 -5.67 -3.72
C VAL A 113 1.48 -5.62 -4.97
N ILE A 114 2.60 -6.36 -5.01
CA ILE A 114 3.51 -6.41 -6.17
C ILE A 114 2.79 -6.95 -7.40
N ASP A 115 1.99 -8.01 -7.26
CA ASP A 115 1.20 -8.56 -8.37
C ASP A 115 0.23 -7.52 -8.96
N ARG A 116 -0.32 -6.63 -8.11
CA ARG A 116 -1.25 -5.58 -8.51
C ARG A 116 -0.57 -4.34 -9.11
N LEU A 117 0.75 -4.19 -8.99
CA LEU A 117 1.51 -3.19 -9.77
C LEU A 117 1.41 -3.45 -11.28
N GLY A 118 1.07 -4.67 -11.69
CA GLY A 118 0.83 -5.01 -13.09
C GLY A 118 -0.58 -4.72 -13.61
N ASP A 119 -1.48 -4.16 -12.79
CA ASP A 119 -2.89 -4.05 -13.17
C ASP A 119 -3.10 -3.11 -14.37
N SER A 120 -4.08 -3.46 -15.21
CA SER A 120 -4.50 -2.66 -16.36
C SER A 120 -5.04 -1.27 -16.00
N LYS A 121 -5.50 -1.06 -14.76
CA LYS A 121 -6.06 0.19 -14.26
C LYS A 121 -5.01 0.96 -13.49
N GLU A 122 -4.75 2.19 -13.94
CA GLU A 122 -3.78 3.09 -13.33
C GLU A 122 -4.07 3.37 -11.85
N LEU A 123 -5.32 3.65 -11.50
CA LEU A 123 -5.73 3.89 -10.11
C LEU A 123 -5.40 2.73 -9.15
N VAL A 124 -5.45 1.48 -9.62
CA VAL A 124 -5.05 0.33 -8.79
C VAL A 124 -3.55 0.38 -8.53
N ARG A 125 -2.76 0.64 -9.58
CA ARG A 125 -1.30 0.75 -9.48
C ARG A 125 -0.90 1.91 -8.56
N GLU A 126 -1.57 3.05 -8.67
CA GLU A 126 -1.37 4.21 -7.78
C GLU A 126 -1.63 3.85 -6.31
N ARG A 127 -2.71 3.12 -5.99
CA ARG A 127 -2.96 2.67 -4.61
C ARG A 127 -1.96 1.65 -4.11
N CYS A 128 -1.38 0.83 -4.99
CA CYS A 128 -0.25 -0.02 -4.62
C CYS A 128 0.97 0.82 -4.26
N GLN A 129 1.33 1.83 -5.07
CA GLN A 129 2.46 2.73 -4.78
C GLN A 129 2.29 3.46 -3.45
N LEU A 130 1.08 3.92 -3.17
CA LEU A 130 0.75 4.59 -1.91
C LEU A 130 0.96 3.66 -0.72
N LEU A 131 0.45 2.42 -0.78
CA LEU A 131 0.68 1.43 0.27
C LEU A 131 2.17 1.13 0.46
N LEU A 132 2.92 0.91 -0.62
CA LEU A 132 4.37 0.64 -0.53
C LEU A 132 5.14 1.81 0.11
N SER A 133 4.81 3.04 -0.28
CA SER A 133 5.41 4.24 0.29
C SER A 133 5.05 4.38 1.77
N GLU A 134 3.78 4.14 2.11
CA GLU A 134 3.30 4.23 3.49
C GLU A 134 4.01 3.23 4.42
N LEU A 135 4.19 1.98 3.97
CA LEU A 135 4.90 0.97 4.75
C LEU A 135 6.34 1.39 5.10
N MET A 136 6.98 2.17 4.23
CA MET A 136 8.29 2.78 4.53
C MET A 136 8.16 3.95 5.51
N GLU A 137 7.26 4.90 5.24
CA GLU A 137 7.06 6.10 6.07
C GLU A 137 6.73 5.74 7.53
N VAL A 138 5.93 4.69 7.74
CA VAL A 138 5.54 4.23 9.08
C VAL A 138 6.55 3.28 9.73
N GLY A 139 7.68 3.02 9.05
CA GLY A 139 8.74 2.15 9.55
C GLY A 139 8.36 0.66 9.63
N ALA A 140 7.34 0.22 8.90
CA ALA A 140 6.95 -1.18 8.81
C ALA A 140 7.90 -2.00 7.93
N ILE A 141 8.56 -1.38 6.94
CA ILE A 141 9.60 -2.00 6.13
C ILE A 141 10.73 -0.99 5.89
N THR A 142 11.99 -1.43 5.90
CA THR A 142 13.09 -0.51 5.54
C THR A 142 13.18 -0.35 4.02
N PRO A 143 13.68 0.79 3.52
CA PRO A 143 13.95 0.98 2.09
C PRO A 143 14.75 -0.16 1.44
N GLN A 144 15.77 -0.66 2.16
CA GLN A 144 16.58 -1.80 1.72
C GLN A 144 15.75 -3.08 1.58
N GLN A 145 14.97 -3.41 2.62
CA GLN A 145 14.13 -4.60 2.62
C GLN A 145 13.06 -4.56 1.53
N LEU A 146 12.48 -3.39 1.28
CA LEU A 146 11.54 -3.21 0.18
C LEU A 146 12.23 -3.45 -1.16
N PHE A 147 13.39 -2.83 -1.38
CA PHE A 147 14.14 -3.00 -2.61
C PHE A 147 14.52 -4.46 -2.89
N ASP A 148 15.03 -5.18 -1.89
CA ASP A 148 15.42 -6.60 -2.02
C ASP A 148 14.24 -7.47 -2.48
N ARG A 149 13.01 -7.09 -2.09
CA ARG A 149 11.77 -7.78 -2.49
C ARG A 149 11.31 -7.39 -3.89
N LEU A 150 11.65 -6.20 -4.38
CA LEU A 150 11.30 -5.71 -5.72
C LEU A 150 12.30 -6.15 -6.80
N LEU A 151 13.53 -6.52 -6.42
CA LEU A 151 14.60 -6.97 -7.33
C LEU A 151 14.15 -7.96 -8.43
N PRO A 152 13.39 -9.03 -8.14
CA PRO A 152 13.00 -10.00 -9.17
C PRO A 152 12.11 -9.42 -10.26
N ALA A 153 11.44 -8.29 -9.98
CA ALA A 153 10.40 -7.76 -10.85
C ALA A 153 10.89 -6.64 -11.80
N PHE A 154 12.16 -6.23 -11.73
CA PHE A 154 12.80 -5.41 -12.78
C PHE A 154 12.86 -6.12 -14.14
N SER A 155 12.98 -7.45 -14.16
CA SER A 155 12.96 -8.27 -15.37
C SER A 155 11.57 -8.88 -15.67
N HIS A 156 10.51 -8.35 -15.08
CA HIS A 156 9.18 -8.93 -15.22
C HIS A 156 8.63 -8.76 -16.65
N LYS A 157 7.87 -9.75 -17.15
CA LYS A 157 7.33 -9.74 -18.53
C LYS A 157 6.35 -8.59 -18.81
N ASN A 158 5.54 -8.22 -17.82
CA ASN A 158 4.57 -7.13 -17.91
C ASN A 158 5.28 -5.78 -17.76
N SER A 159 5.18 -4.89 -18.76
CA SER A 159 5.80 -3.56 -18.75
C SER A 159 5.30 -2.68 -17.61
N ASN A 160 4.01 -2.76 -17.27
CA ASN A 160 3.45 -1.96 -16.18
C ASN A 160 4.14 -2.28 -14.85
N VAL A 161 4.43 -3.56 -14.58
CA VAL A 161 5.17 -3.96 -13.37
C VAL A 161 6.55 -3.33 -13.35
N ARG A 162 7.27 -3.37 -14.48
CA ARG A 162 8.61 -2.78 -14.59
C ARG A 162 8.56 -1.26 -14.36
N ASP A 163 7.62 -0.56 -15.01
CA ASP A 163 7.47 0.89 -14.89
C ASP A 163 7.12 1.32 -13.46
N GLU A 164 6.19 0.61 -12.82
CA GLU A 164 5.78 0.89 -11.44
C GLU A 164 6.91 0.60 -10.45
N ILE A 165 7.71 -0.45 -10.64
CA ILE A 165 8.85 -0.71 -9.76
C ILE A 165 9.91 0.37 -9.89
N MET A 166 10.14 0.88 -11.10
CA MET A 166 11.03 2.03 -11.30
C MET A 166 10.53 3.27 -10.55
N LYS A 167 9.22 3.55 -10.58
CA LYS A 167 8.62 4.64 -9.79
C LYS A 167 8.79 4.41 -8.29
N CYS A 168 8.56 3.19 -7.82
CA CYS A 168 8.73 2.81 -6.42
C CYS A 168 10.19 2.99 -5.96
N LEU A 169 11.15 2.61 -6.80
CA LEU A 169 12.58 2.83 -6.56
C LEU A 169 12.90 4.32 -6.42
N ILE A 170 12.39 5.16 -7.33
CA ILE A 170 12.59 6.62 -7.25
C ILE A 170 12.01 7.17 -5.95
N ALA A 171 10.80 6.75 -5.56
CA ALA A 171 10.18 7.15 -4.30
C ALA A 171 11.01 6.72 -3.08
N THR A 172 11.51 5.48 -3.09
CA THR A 172 12.38 4.90 -2.05
C THR A 172 13.67 5.70 -1.89
N LEU A 173 14.35 6.01 -3.00
CA LEU A 173 15.57 6.82 -2.99
C LEU A 173 15.29 8.23 -2.45
N ASN A 174 14.21 8.86 -2.89
CA ASN A 174 13.81 10.18 -2.39
C ASN A 174 13.53 10.16 -0.89
N HIS A 175 12.92 9.12 -0.36
CA HIS A 175 12.69 8.96 1.08
C HIS A 175 14.02 8.85 1.86
N ILE A 176 14.98 8.05 1.38
CA ILE A 176 16.32 7.96 1.97
C ILE A 176 17.00 9.34 2.00
N PHE A 177 17.04 10.04 0.86
CA PHE A 177 17.72 11.34 0.77
C PHE A 177 17.04 12.45 1.59
N LYS A 178 15.72 12.38 1.82
CA LYS A 178 15.00 13.33 2.69
C LYS A 178 15.38 13.15 4.17
N ASN A 179 15.64 11.92 4.60
CA ASN A 179 15.91 11.61 6.01
C ASN A 179 17.40 11.76 6.38
N ASP A 180 18.30 11.83 5.39
CA ASP A 180 19.73 12.10 5.61
C ASP A 180 20.05 13.61 5.57
N VAL A 181 19.97 14.29 6.72
CA VAL A 181 20.40 15.71 6.90
C VAL A 181 21.90 15.93 6.57
N HIS A 182 22.70 14.86 6.47
CA HIS A 182 24.13 14.90 6.10
C HIS A 182 24.42 14.56 4.61
N ALA A 183 23.43 14.21 3.79
CA ALA A 183 23.67 13.78 2.40
C ALA A 183 23.99 14.92 1.40
N THR A 184 23.99 16.18 1.84
CA THR A 184 24.19 17.36 0.98
C THR A 184 25.60 17.51 0.39
N GLN A 185 26.58 16.70 0.81
CA GLN A 185 27.97 16.83 0.33
C GLN A 185 28.35 15.99 -0.89
N ASN A 186 27.53 15.01 -1.34
CA ASN A 186 27.70 14.39 -2.67
C ASN A 186 26.56 13.40 -2.99
N PRO A 187 25.50 13.83 -3.71
CA PRO A 187 24.39 12.95 -4.04
C PRO A 187 24.82 11.76 -4.91
N VAL A 188 25.80 11.95 -5.81
CA VAL A 188 26.30 10.89 -6.71
C VAL A 188 27.11 9.82 -5.97
N LYS A 189 27.97 10.19 -5.00
CA LYS A 189 28.74 9.20 -4.21
C LYS A 189 27.87 8.46 -3.20
N ASN A 190 26.80 9.09 -2.70
CA ASN A 190 25.85 8.45 -1.80
C ASN A 190 24.87 7.55 -2.57
N LEU A 191 24.46 7.94 -3.78
CA LEU A 191 23.78 7.03 -4.71
C LEU A 191 24.68 5.84 -5.04
N GLN A 192 25.96 6.08 -5.34
CA GLN A 192 26.93 5.02 -5.63
C GLN A 192 27.26 4.16 -4.41
N ARG A 193 27.30 4.70 -3.18
CA ARG A 193 27.47 3.92 -1.94
C ARG A 193 26.22 3.12 -1.59
N SER A 194 25.04 3.73 -1.68
CA SER A 194 23.76 3.06 -1.44
C SER A 194 23.57 1.96 -2.48
N CYS A 195 23.68 2.29 -3.77
CA CYS A 195 23.71 1.30 -4.85
C CYS A 195 24.85 0.27 -4.70
N CYS A 196 26.05 0.63 -4.25
CA CYS A 196 27.11 -0.36 -3.97
C CYS A 196 26.79 -1.26 -2.78
N SER A 197 26.24 -0.75 -1.67
CA SER A 197 25.76 -1.61 -0.58
C SER A 197 24.57 -2.48 -1.01
N LEU A 198 23.79 -2.02 -1.99
CA LEU A 198 22.69 -2.74 -2.64
C LEU A 198 23.16 -3.78 -3.68
N PHE A 199 24.37 -3.65 -4.25
CA PHE A 199 24.93 -4.56 -5.27
C PHE A 199 26.11 -5.43 -4.76
N LEU A 200 26.68 -5.15 -3.59
CA LEU A 200 27.84 -5.89 -3.04
C LEU A 200 27.45 -7.08 -2.13
N VAL A 201 26.18 -7.47 -2.05
CA VAL A 201 25.76 -8.67 -1.30
C VAL A 201 25.67 -9.93 -2.19
N THR A 202 25.97 -9.83 -3.49
CA THR A 202 25.86 -10.99 -4.41
C THR A 202 27.18 -11.60 -4.90
N ASP A 203 28.33 -11.29 -4.30
CA ASP A 203 29.56 -12.05 -4.55
C ASP A 203 30.17 -12.53 -3.23
N SER A 204 29.77 -13.73 -2.81
CA SER A 204 30.53 -14.66 -1.94
C SER A 204 29.98 -16.07 -2.12
#